data_AF-A0A0A8K6X7-F1
#
_entry.id   AF-A0A0A8K6X7-F1
#
_cell.length_a   1.000
_cell.length_b   1.000
_cell.length_c   1.000
_cell.angle_alpha   90.00
_cell.angle_beta   90.00
_cell.angle_gamma   90.00
#
_symmetry.space_group_name_H-M   'P 1'
#
loop_
_entity.id
_entity.type
_entity.pdbx_description
1 polymer ?
#
loop_
_entity_poly.entity_id
_entity_poly.type
_entity_poly.pdbx_seq_one_letter_code
_entity_poly.pdbx_strand_id
1 'polypeptide(L)' 'MDLWNILEYAAWGISGLLLLWMLFDALQVNRDFSEDLLTSSREGELESESEKHELT' A
#
# COMPACT_ATOMS: atom_id res chain seq x y z
N MET A 1 6.31 26.90 -26.07
CA MET A 1 6.18 25.89 -25.00
C MET A 1 7.52 25.26 -24.87
N ASP A 2 8.21 25.54 -23.77
CA ASP A 2 9.62 25.21 -23.63
C ASP A 2 9.75 23.87 -22.89
N LEU A 3 10.93 23.23 -23.01
CA LEU A 3 11.19 21.92 -22.41
C LEU A 3 10.84 21.89 -20.92
N TRP A 4 11.13 22.97 -20.19
CA TRP A 4 10.78 23.12 -18.78
C TRP A 4 9.28 22.98 -18.52
N ASN A 5 8.42 23.65 -19.31
CA ASN A 5 6.98 23.57 -19.13
C ASN A 5 6.44 22.16 -19.41
N ILE A 6 7.01 21.47 -20.40
CA ILE A 6 6.65 20.08 -20.71
C ILE A 6 7.00 19.16 -19.53
N LEU A 7 8.19 19.33 -18.96
CA LEU A 7 8.63 18.56 -17.79
C LEU A 7 7.77 18.86 -16.56
N GLU A 8 7.39 20.12 -16.35
CA GLU A 8 6.52 20.52 -15.25
C GLU A 8 5.13 19.86 -15.34
N TYR A 9 4.49 19.91 -16.51
CA TYR A 9 3.20 19.25 -16.72
C TYR A 9 3.31 17.72 -16.60
N ALA A 10 4.40 17.12 -17.08
CA ALA A 10 4.64 15.69 -16.92
C ALA A 10 4.79 15.31 -15.43
N ALA A 11 5.57 16.09 -14.66
CA ALA A 11 5.75 15.87 -13.23
C ALA A 11 4.43 16.00 -12.45
N TRP A 12 3.62 17.01 -12.78
CA TRP A 12 2.29 17.17 -12.21
C TRP A 12 1.35 16.01 -12.55
N GLY A 13 1.36 15.56 -13.81
CA GLY A 13 0.57 14.40 -14.25
C GLY A 13 0.97 13.12 -13.52
N ILE A 14 2.27 12.84 -13.39
CA ILE A 14 2.79 11.68 -12.67
C ILE A 14 2.42 11.76 -11.19
N SER A 15 2.58 12.93 -10.56
CA SER A 15 2.20 13.15 -9.16
C SER A 15 0.72 12.84 -8.91
N GLY A 16 -0.17 13.37 -9.77
CA GLY A 16 -1.61 13.07 -9.68
C GLY A 16 -1.93 11.58 -9.87
N LEU A 17 -1.23 10.90 -10.79
CA LEU A 17 -1.42 9.48 -11.03
C LEU A 17 -0.97 8.65 -9.81
N LEU A 18 0.18 8.98 -9.21
CA LEU A 18 0.65 8.34 -7.99
C LEU A 18 -0.31 8.52 -6.82
N LEU A 19 -0.86 9.74 -6.65
CA LEU A 19 -1.86 10.00 -5.61
C LEU A 19 -3.11 9.14 -5.82
N LEU A 20 -3.62 9.07 -7.05
CA LEU A 20 -4.78 8.22 -7.38
C LEU A 20 -4.49 6.75 -7.14
N TRP A 21 -3.29 6.28 -7.48
CA TRP A 21 -2.88 4.91 -7.25
C TRP A 21 -2.81 4.58 -5.76
N MET A 22 -2.23 5.46 -4.94
CA MET A 22 -2.19 5.29 -3.47
C MET A 22 -3.59 5.25 -2.85
N LEU A 23 -4.51 6.10 -3.33
CA LEU A 23 -5.90 6.08 -2.85
C LEU A 23 -6.61 4.79 -3.25
N PHE A 24 -6.44 4.32 -4.48
CA PHE A 24 -7.00 3.06 -4.93
C PHE A 24 -6.48 1.88 -4.12
N ASP A 25 -5.17 1.84 -3.89
CA ASP A 25 -4.50 0.82 -3.08
C ASP A 25 -5.04 0.81 -1.64
N ALA A 26 -5.11 1.98 -0.99
CA ALA A 26 -5.66 2.09 0.36
C ALA A 26 -7.12 1.60 0.45
N LEU A 27 -7.96 1.94 -0.54
CA LEU A 27 -9.34 1.46 -0.61
C LEU A 27 -9.43 -0.05 -0.84
N GLN A 28 -8.54 -0.61 -1.66
CA GLN A 28 -8.46 -2.04 -1.92
C GLN A 28 -8.06 -2.80 -0.65
N VAL A 29 -6.98 -2.38 0.01
CA VAL A 29 -6.51 -2.96 1.28
C VAL A 29 -7.59 -2.92 2.35
N ASN A 30 -8.27 -1.78 2.52
CA ASN A 30 -9.34 -1.64 3.49
C ASN A 30 -10.55 -2.56 3.21
N ARG A 31 -10.76 -2.95 1.95
CA ARG A 31 -11.85 -3.87 1.57
C ARG A 31 -11.44 -5.33 1.73
N ASP A 32 -10.18 -5.65 1.42
CA ASP A 32 -9.69 -7.02 1.37
C ASP A 32 -9.26 -7.53 2.76
N PHE A 33 -8.92 -6.64 3.69
CA PHE A 33 -8.51 -6.96 5.06
C PHE A 33 -9.44 -6.31 6.09
N SER A 34 -9.74 -7.04 7.18
CA SER A 34 -10.53 -6.52 8.30
C SER A 34 -9.74 -5.52 9.16
N GLU A 35 -10.42 -4.50 9.68
CA GLU A 35 -9.87 -3.50 10.63
C GLU A 35 -9.13 -4.14 11.81
N ASP A 36 -9.67 -5.22 12.39
CA ASP A 36 -9.03 -5.95 13.49
C ASP A 36 -7.65 -6.48 13.10
N LEU A 37 -7.51 -7.01 11.87
CA LEU A 37 -6.23 -7.46 11.33
C LEU A 37 -5.28 -6.29 11.06
N LEU A 38 -5.76 -5.21 10.41
CA LEU A 38 -4.96 -4.04 10.05
C LEU A 38 -4.47 -3.25 11.27
N THR A 39 -5.21 -3.29 12.38
CA THR A 39 -4.87 -2.63 13.64
C THR A 39 -4.28 -3.59 14.67
N SER A 40 -4.22 -4.88 14.36
CA SER A 40 -3.62 -5.87 15.26
C SER A 40 -2.11 -5.65 15.38
N SER A 41 -1.63 -5.46 16.60
CA SER A 41 -0.20 -5.52 16.94
C SER A 41 0.28 -6.98 17.02
N ARG A 42 -0.22 -7.85 16.14
CA ARG A 42 0.04 -9.30 16.07
C ARG A 42 1.17 -9.64 15.09
N GLU A 43 2.16 -8.77 14.91
CA GLU A 43 3.33 -9.06 14.07
C GLU A 43 4.02 -10.38 14.48
N GLY A 44 4.03 -10.71 15.77
CA GLY A 44 4.62 -11.97 16.27
C GLY A 44 3.67 -13.19 16.35
N GLU A 45 2.34 -13.02 16.28
CA GLU A 45 1.44 -14.17 16.44
C GLU A 45 1.28 -14.99 15.15
N LEU A 46 1.36 -14.36 13.98
CA LEU A 46 1.41 -15.06 12.68
C LEU A 46 2.71 -15.89 12.54
N GLU A 47 3.83 -15.38 13.07
CA GLU A 47 5.12 -16.08 13.13
C GLU A 47 5.06 -17.30 14.06
N SER A 48 4.38 -17.16 15.22
CA SER A 48 4.26 -18.23 16.22
C SER A 48 3.41 -19.44 15.78
N GLU A 49 2.43 -19.21 14.87
CA GLU A 49 1.59 -20.26 14.31
C GLU A 49 2.31 -20.98 13.16
N SER A 50 3.12 -20.25 12.37
CA SER A 50 3.96 -20.81 11.32
C SER A 50 5.12 -21.63 11.89
N GLU A 51 5.75 -21.18 12.99
CA GLU A 51 6.84 -21.92 13.66
C GLU A 51 6.35 -23.25 14.27
N LYS A 52 5.13 -23.29 14.82
CA LYS A 52 4.52 -24.55 15.31
C LYS A 52 4.27 -25.59 14.20
N HIS A 53 4.06 -25.13 12.97
CA HIS A 53 3.79 -26.00 11.82
C HIS A 53 5.06 -26.59 11.20
N GLU A 54 6.23 -25.97 11.40
CA GLU A 54 7.54 -26.52 11.01
C GLU A 54 8.14 -27.45 12.09
N LEU A 55 7.74 -27.29 13.36
CA LEU A 55 8.22 -28.09 14.48
C LEU A 55 7.39 -29.36 14.78
N THR A 56 6.36 -29.66 13.97
CA THR A 56 5.52 -30.87 14.06
C THR A 56 5.80 -31.81 12.90
#